data_AF-A0A9E9C545-F1
#
_entry.id   AF-A0A9E9C545-F1
#
_cell.length_a   1.000
_cell.length_b   1.000
_cell.length_c   1.000
_cell.angle_alpha   90.00
_cell.angle_beta   90.00
_cell.angle_gamma   90.00
#
_symmetry.space_group_name_H-M   'P 1'
#
loop_
_entity.id
_entity.type
_entity.pdbx_description
1 polymer ?
#
loop_
_entity_poly.entity_id
_entity_poly.type
_entity_poly.pdbx_seq_one_letter_code
_entity_poly.pdbx_strand_id
1 'polypeptide(L)' 'MTIVQAMQGTIQFLAEAVTRLFSPSDDQYPAVGVQPFDGDAYSQWR' A
#
# COMPACT_ATOMS: atom_id res chain seq x y z
N MET A 1 20.87 22.81 19.68
CA MET A 1 20.48 22.39 18.32
C MET A 1 20.99 23.42 17.34
N THR A 2 21.79 23.01 16.37
CA THR A 2 22.28 23.91 15.31
C THR A 2 21.29 23.91 14.14
N ILE A 3 21.33 24.96 13.31
CA ILE A 3 20.47 25.05 12.11
C ILE A 3 20.70 23.86 11.17
N VAL A 4 21.95 23.37 11.11
CA VAL A 4 22.36 22.20 10.31
C VAL A 4 21.68 20.93 10.80
N GLN A 5 21.60 20.73 12.12
CA GLN A 5 20.92 19.57 12.72
C GLN A 5 19.41 19.60 12.44
N ALA A 6 18.79 20.79 12.49
CA ALA A 6 17.37 20.94 12.16
C ALA A 6 17.09 20.60 10.68
N MET A 7 17.94 21.09 9.76
CA MET A 7 17.82 20.80 8.33
C MET A 7 18.00 19.31 8.00
N GLN A 8 18.94 18.63 8.65
CA GLN A 8 19.13 17.18 8.51
C GLN A 8 17.86 16.41 8.90
N GLY A 9 17.24 16.77 10.03
CA GLY A 9 15.98 16.15 10.47
C GLY A 9 14.85 16.34 9.46
N THR A 10 14.71 17.55 8.88
CA THR A 10 13.70 17.83 7.86
C THR A 10 13.94 17.04 6.58
N ILE A 11 15.18 16.98 6.09
CA ILE A 11 15.53 16.21 4.89
C ILE A 11 15.24 14.73 5.10
N GLN A 12 15.59 14.20 6.27
CA GLN A 12 15.34 12.79 6.59
C GLN A 12 13.84 12.47 6.64
N PHE A 13 13.05 13.32 7.30
CA PHE A 13 11.59 13.16 7.35
C PHE A 13 10.95 13.15 5.95
N LEU A 14 11.37 14.06 5.07
CA LEU A 14 10.87 14.11 3.70
C LEU A 14 11.34 12.91 2.88
N ALA A 15 12.59 12.48 3.02
CA ALA A 15 13.15 11.33 2.32
C ALA A 15 12.42 10.02 2.69
N GLU A 16 12.07 9.84 3.96
CA GLU A 16 11.28 8.68 4.42
C GLU A 16 9.87 8.68 3.82
N ALA A 17 9.20 9.84 3.80
CA ALA A 17 7.88 9.98 3.19
C ALA A 17 7.91 9.70 1.67
N VAL A 18 8.91 10.23 0.96
CA VAL A 18 9.12 9.96 -0.47
C VAL A 18 9.37 8.47 -0.70
N THR A 19 10.24 7.86 0.10
CA THR A 19 10.55 6.42 -0.02
C THR A 19 9.30 5.59 0.19
N ARG A 20 8.45 5.92 1.17
CA ARG A 20 7.20 5.20 1.41
C ARG A 20 6.17 5.36 0.28
N LEU A 21 6.09 6.54 -0.33
CA LEU A 21 5.08 6.83 -1.35
C LEU A 21 5.49 6.30 -2.74
N PHE A 22 6.79 6.32 -3.03
CA PHE A 22 7.33 5.99 -4.35
C PHE A 22 8.21 4.73 -4.34
N SER A 23 8.27 3.97 -3.24
CA SER A 23 8.86 2.64 -3.28
C SER A 23 8.14 1.78 -4.30
N PRO A 24 8.84 0.85 -4.98
CA PRO A 24 8.18 -0.19 -5.74
C PRO A 24 7.07 -0.81 -4.92
N SER A 25 5.90 -1.00 -5.54
CA SER A 25 4.77 -1.60 -4.85
C SER A 25 5.15 -3.00 -4.40
N ASP A 26 5.00 -3.30 -3.10
CA ASP A 26 5.09 -4.67 -2.59
C ASP A 26 3.73 -5.37 -2.79
N ASP A 27 3.19 -5.23 -4.01
CA ASP A 27 1.96 -5.87 -4.43
C ASP A 27 2.25 -7.36 -4.71
N GLN A 28 2.44 -8.13 -3.65
CA GLN A 28 2.49 -9.61 -3.72
C GLN A 28 1.08 -10.21 -3.84
N TYR A 29 0.22 -9.55 -4.63
CA TYR A 29 -1.07 -10.13 -4.95
C TYR A 29 -0.88 -11.18 -6.04
N PRO A 30 -1.53 -12.35 -5.90
CA PRO A 30 -1.56 -13.32 -6.98
C PRO A 30 -2.07 -12.66 -8.27
N ALA A 31 -1.51 -13.04 -9.42
CA ALA A 31 -1.93 -12.52 -10.73
C ALA A 31 -3.43 -12.76 -11.03
N VAL A 32 -4.07 -13.66 -10.28
CA VAL A 32 -5.50 -13.93 -10.32
C VAL A 32 -6.05 -13.97 -8.89
N GLY A 33 -7.13 -13.23 -8.64
CA GLY A 33 -7.92 -13.41 -7.43
C GLY A 33 -8.68 -14.74 -7.51
N VAL A 34 -8.79 -15.47 -6.40
CA VAL A 34 -9.76 -16.56 -6.29
C VAL A 34 -11.06 -15.93 -5.81
N GLN A 35 -12.13 -16.01 -6.61
CA GLN A 35 -13.46 -15.60 -6.17
C GLN A 35 -13.91 -16.54 -5.03
N PRO A 36 -13.98 -16.08 -3.75
CA PRO A 36 -14.22 -16.99 -2.62
C PRO A 36 -15.65 -17.54 -2.59
N PHE A 37 -16.55 -16.88 -3.31
CA PHE A 37 -17.95 -17.23 -3.43
C PHE A 37 -18.33 -17.09 -4.90
N ASP A 38 -18.47 -18.22 -5.61
CA ASP A 38 -19.46 -18.27 -6.68
C ASP A 38 -20.80 -18.23 -5.95
N GLY A 39 -21.47 -17.08 -5.98
CA GLY A 39 -22.79 -16.98 -5.36
C GLY A 39 -23.68 -18.03 -6.00
N ASP A 40 -24.13 -19.02 -5.22
CA ASP A 40 -25.14 -19.96 -5.71
C ASP A 40 -26.29 -19.14 -6.28
N ALA A 41 -26.60 -19.35 -7.56
CA ALA A 41 -27.72 -18.69 -8.19
C ALA A 41 -28.95 -18.96 -7.32
N TYR A 42 -29.62 -17.90 -6.85
CA TYR A 42 -30.80 -18.02 -5.99
C TYR A 42 -31.80 -19.00 -6.62
N SER A 43 -31.95 -20.20 -6.02
CA SER A 43 -32.67 -21.32 -6.63
C SER A 43 -34.17 -21.34 -6.32
N GLN A 44 -34.72 -20.30 -5.69
CA GLN A 44 -36.14 -20.28 -5.36
C GLN A 44 -36.98 -19.72 -6.50
N TRP A 45 -37.20 -20.55 -7.51
CA TRP A 45 -38.38 -20.49 -8.37
C TRP A 45 -38.82 -21.91 -8.76
N ARG A 46 -39.25 -22.71 -7.76
CA ARG A 46 -40.33 -23.68 -7.94
C ARG A 46 -40.96 -24.05 -6.61
#